data_AF-A0A8J6QKY5-F1
#
_entry.id   AF-A0A8J6QKY5-F1
#
_cell.length_a   1.000
_cell.length_b   1.000
_cell.length_c   1.000
_cell.angle_alpha   90.00
_cell.angle_beta   90.00
_cell.angle_gamma   90.00
#
_symmetry.space_group_name_H-M   'P 1'
#
loop_
_entity.id
_entity.type
_entity.pdbx_description
1 polymer ?
#
loop_
_entity_poly.entity_id
_entity_poly.type
_entity_poly.pdbx_seq_one_letter_code
_entity_poly.pdbx_strand_id
1 'polypeptide(L)'
;MKPIYNLLTLFIVYTSCAQQTESEIKAESPVNIEYTTELVVPDLNIAWGMAFLPDESILVTEKSGELIHFKDGTKTTISGLPEIYVRGQGGFMDIKLHPDYENNGWIYFSYASPEGEGEGGNTAIMRAKLNGSSLSNQEQLYKAVPNTTKGQHFGSRIEFDNEGYLFFSIGERGQRDINPQDINRDGGKIYRLHADGTVPTDNPFVNNSGAKTAIYSYGHRNPQGMTKHPETGAIWTHEHGPQGGDEINIIQKSKNYGWPVISYGINYSGTTFTDITQKEGMEQPLFYWIPSIAPSGMAFVNSDNYPNWKGNLLVGSLKFQYLERLILENNKVVKREKLFESIGRVRDVRQAPDGYIYLSVEGKGIYKIVPKN
;
A
#
# COMPACT_ATOMS: atom_id res chain seq x y z
N MET A 1 -68.79 -2.01 -42.25
CA MET A 1 -68.15 -2.22 -40.93
C MET A 1 -66.73 -2.69 -41.17
N LYS A 2 -65.71 -1.89 -40.80
CA LYS A 2 -64.29 -2.27 -40.88
C LYS A 2 -63.82 -2.71 -39.49
N PRO A 3 -63.01 -3.78 -39.34
CA PRO A 3 -62.52 -4.19 -38.03
C PRO A 3 -61.35 -3.29 -37.61
N ILE A 4 -61.35 -2.88 -36.35
CA ILE A 4 -60.27 -2.13 -35.71
C ILE A 4 -59.37 -3.17 -35.03
N TYR A 5 -58.12 -3.26 -35.47
CA TYR A 5 -57.09 -4.05 -34.79
C TYR A 5 -56.38 -3.14 -33.78
N ASN A 6 -56.59 -3.39 -32.48
CA ASN A 6 -55.82 -2.75 -31.42
C ASN A 6 -54.46 -3.45 -31.33
N LEU A 7 -53.41 -2.73 -31.73
CA LEU A 7 -52.02 -3.17 -31.57
C LEU A 7 -51.60 -2.88 -30.12
N LEU A 8 -51.47 -3.94 -29.31
CA LEU A 8 -50.99 -3.84 -27.93
C LEU A 8 -49.45 -3.78 -27.94
N THR A 9 -48.88 -2.58 -27.84
CA THR A 9 -47.43 -2.40 -27.76
C THR A 9 -46.95 -2.74 -26.36
N LEU A 10 -46.33 -3.91 -26.20
CA LEU A 10 -45.70 -4.35 -24.95
C LEU A 10 -44.39 -3.58 -24.74
N PHE A 11 -44.38 -2.59 -23.84
CA PHE A 11 -43.16 -1.95 -23.37
C PHE A 11 -42.41 -2.90 -22.42
N ILE A 12 -41.36 -3.56 -22.92
CA ILE A 12 -40.41 -4.29 -22.08
C ILE A 12 -39.42 -3.26 -21.52
N VAL A 13 -39.59 -2.91 -20.24
CA VAL A 13 -38.61 -2.12 -19.50
C VAL A 13 -37.48 -3.06 -19.08
N TYR A 14 -36.34 -2.99 -19.77
CA TYR A 14 -35.11 -3.62 -19.29
C TYR A 14 -34.53 -2.77 -18.16
N THR A 15 -34.92 -3.04 -16.92
CA THR A 15 -34.15 -2.59 -15.75
C THR A 15 -32.90 -3.46 -15.65
N SER A 16 -31.81 -3.05 -16.29
CA SER A 16 -30.49 -3.58 -15.93
C SER A 16 -30.12 -2.96 -14.59
N CYS A 17 -30.40 -3.67 -13.50
CA CYS A 17 -29.70 -3.41 -12.25
C CYS A 17 -28.23 -3.76 -12.52
N ALA A 18 -27.38 -2.77 -12.72
CA ALA A 18 -25.93 -2.92 -12.65
C ALA A 18 -25.56 -3.27 -11.21
N GLN A 19 -25.78 -4.53 -10.83
CA GLN A 19 -25.37 -5.06 -9.54
C GLN A 19 -23.85 -5.19 -9.57
N GLN A 20 -23.18 -4.46 -8.69
CA GLN A 20 -21.74 -4.56 -8.48
C GLN A 20 -21.44 -6.02 -8.12
N THR A 21 -20.85 -6.76 -9.05
CA THR A 21 -20.61 -8.19 -8.88
C THR A 21 -19.47 -8.36 -7.88
N GLU A 22 -19.68 -9.20 -6.86
CA GLU A 22 -18.62 -9.54 -5.90
C GLU A 22 -17.38 -10.05 -6.64
N SER A 23 -16.21 -9.94 -6.01
CA SER A 23 -15.01 -10.59 -6.54
C SER A 23 -15.29 -12.07 -6.86
N GLU A 24 -14.87 -12.52 -8.04
CA GLU A 24 -15.20 -13.87 -8.55
C GLU A 24 -14.78 -14.98 -7.58
N ILE A 25 -13.67 -14.77 -6.85
CA ILE A 25 -13.14 -15.70 -5.86
C ILE A 25 -13.51 -15.21 -4.47
N LYS A 26 -14.32 -16.00 -3.74
CA LYS A 26 -14.68 -15.70 -2.35
C LYS A 26 -13.57 -16.09 -1.40
N ALA A 27 -13.39 -15.30 -0.34
CA ALA A 27 -12.46 -15.62 0.75
C ALA A 27 -13.09 -16.59 1.75
N GLU A 28 -12.43 -17.71 1.98
CA GLU A 28 -12.87 -18.77 2.88
C GLU A 28 -12.06 -18.79 4.17
N SER A 29 -12.61 -19.31 5.25
CA SER A 29 -11.82 -19.62 6.44
C SER A 29 -11.20 -21.01 6.25
N PRO A 30 -9.87 -21.18 6.38
CA PRO A 30 -9.24 -22.48 6.21
C PRO A 30 -9.70 -23.45 7.31
N VAL A 31 -9.86 -24.72 6.96
CA VAL A 31 -10.32 -25.78 7.89
C VAL A 31 -9.32 -25.98 9.04
N ASN A 32 -8.03 -25.84 8.76
CA ASN A 32 -6.97 -25.88 9.77
C ASN A 32 -5.93 -24.80 9.49
N ILE A 33 -5.48 -24.11 10.54
CA ILE A 33 -4.36 -23.17 10.50
C ILE A 33 -3.28 -23.77 11.39
N GLU A 34 -2.15 -24.17 10.80
CA GLU A 34 -1.00 -24.79 11.48
C GLU A 34 -0.15 -23.78 12.28
N TYR A 35 -0.58 -22.52 12.32
CA TYR A 35 0.15 -21.41 12.93
C TYR A 35 -0.73 -20.64 13.93
N THR A 36 -0.09 -20.02 14.90
CA THR A 36 -0.68 -19.10 15.88
C THR A 36 0.09 -17.78 15.85
N THR A 37 -0.34 -16.80 16.66
CA THR A 37 0.32 -15.49 16.78
C THR A 37 0.79 -15.23 18.20
N GLU A 38 2.00 -14.74 18.35
CA GLU A 38 2.61 -14.33 19.62
C GLU A 38 2.85 -12.82 19.62
N LEU A 39 2.52 -12.14 20.71
CA LEU A 39 2.75 -10.70 20.83
C LEU A 39 4.23 -10.45 21.15
N VAL A 40 4.92 -9.69 20.31
CA VAL A 40 6.36 -9.38 20.45
C VAL A 40 6.57 -7.96 20.96
N VAL A 41 5.88 -6.99 20.37
CA VAL A 41 5.94 -5.59 20.80
C VAL A 41 4.54 -5.16 21.24
N PRO A 42 4.24 -5.13 22.56
CA PRO A 42 2.93 -4.74 23.06
C PRO A 42 2.71 -3.23 22.94
N ASP A 43 1.53 -2.74 23.28
CA ASP A 43 1.21 -1.33 23.54
C ASP A 43 1.71 -0.35 22.46
N LEU A 44 1.26 -0.56 21.22
CA LEU A 44 1.43 0.36 20.09
C LEU A 44 0.05 0.80 19.61
N ASN A 45 -0.10 2.07 19.27
CA ASN A 45 -1.38 2.61 18.82
C ASN A 45 -1.59 2.34 17.33
N ILE A 46 -0.72 2.88 16.47
CA ILE A 46 -0.75 2.65 15.03
C ILE A 46 0.69 2.56 14.55
N ALA A 47 1.30 1.40 14.78
CA ALA A 47 2.59 1.04 14.19
C ALA A 47 2.42 0.89 12.67
N TRP A 48 2.79 1.93 11.93
CA TRP A 48 2.49 2.06 10.50
C TRP A 48 3.45 1.26 9.63
N GLY A 49 4.73 1.27 10.00
CA GLY A 49 5.80 0.51 9.36
C GLY A 49 6.73 -0.10 10.40
N MET A 50 7.41 -1.18 10.01
CA MET A 50 8.47 -1.80 10.81
C MET A 50 9.66 -2.21 9.94
N ALA A 51 10.87 -2.13 10.51
CA ALA A 51 12.10 -2.60 9.89
C ALA A 51 12.97 -3.35 10.90
N PHE A 52 13.60 -4.44 10.46
CA PHE A 52 14.44 -5.31 11.31
C PHE A 52 15.90 -4.96 11.09
N LEU A 53 16.60 -4.59 12.17
CA LEU A 53 18.04 -4.33 12.16
C LEU A 53 18.84 -5.65 12.14
N PRO A 54 20.13 -5.62 11.76
CA PRO A 54 20.98 -6.81 11.71
C PRO A 54 21.11 -7.56 13.05
N ASP A 55 20.89 -6.88 14.17
CA ASP A 55 20.87 -7.46 15.51
C ASP A 55 19.47 -7.96 15.93
N GLU A 56 18.57 -8.18 14.96
CA GLU A 56 17.18 -8.63 15.10
C GLU A 56 16.24 -7.67 15.87
N SER A 57 16.75 -6.51 16.32
CA SER A 57 15.92 -5.48 16.92
C SER A 57 15.02 -4.80 15.88
N ILE A 58 13.92 -4.21 16.35
CA ILE A 58 12.86 -3.69 15.47
C ILE A 58 12.79 -2.16 15.58
N LEU A 59 12.87 -1.47 14.46
CA LEU A 59 12.45 -0.08 14.34
C LEU A 59 10.97 -0.03 13.95
N VAL A 60 10.19 0.78 14.65
CA VAL A 60 8.74 0.91 14.47
C VAL A 60 8.37 2.36 14.35
N THR A 61 7.64 2.72 13.30
CA THR A 61 7.06 4.06 13.14
C THR A 61 5.65 4.07 13.69
N GLU A 62 5.37 4.91 14.67
CA GLU A 62 3.99 5.19 15.11
C GLU A 62 3.43 6.35 14.29
N LYS A 63 2.22 6.20 13.74
CA LYS A 63 1.55 7.25 12.94
C LYS A 63 1.41 8.58 13.69
N SER A 64 1.51 8.58 15.03
CA SER A 64 1.53 9.76 15.90
C SER A 64 2.77 10.64 15.72
N GLY A 65 3.84 10.18 15.07
CA GLY A 65 5.07 10.97 14.90
C GLY A 65 6.28 10.43 15.66
N GLU A 66 6.26 9.18 16.11
CA GLU A 66 7.34 8.61 16.94
C GLU A 66 8.06 7.47 16.21
N LEU A 67 9.39 7.43 16.37
CA LEU A 67 10.22 6.29 16.00
C LEU A 67 10.59 5.53 17.26
N ILE A 68 10.24 4.26 17.33
CA ILE A 68 10.54 3.38 18.46
C ILE A 68 11.58 2.35 18.01
N HIS A 69 12.63 2.19 18.80
CA HIS A 69 13.55 1.05 18.71
C HIS A 69 13.21 0.06 19.81
N PHE A 70 12.83 -1.15 19.42
CA PHE A 70 12.50 -2.25 20.32
C PHE A 70 13.61 -3.30 20.31
N LYS A 71 14.21 -3.53 21.47
CA LYS A 71 15.29 -4.50 21.65
C LYS A 71 15.17 -5.15 23.03
N ASP A 72 15.22 -6.49 23.07
CA ASP A 72 15.22 -7.28 24.31
C ASP A 72 14.10 -6.89 25.30
N GLY A 73 12.88 -6.68 24.78
CA GLY A 73 11.72 -6.30 25.60
C GLY A 73 11.64 -4.80 25.95
N THR A 74 12.63 -4.00 25.57
CA THR A 74 12.70 -2.57 25.90
C THR A 74 12.37 -1.71 24.68
N LYS A 75 11.46 -0.73 24.85
CA LYS A 75 11.16 0.32 23.87
C LYS A 75 11.99 1.58 24.17
N THR A 76 12.71 2.08 23.18
CA THR A 76 13.44 3.34 23.24
C THR A 76 12.93 4.28 22.16
N THR A 77 12.49 5.48 22.52
CA THR A 77 12.10 6.51 21.54
C THR A 77 13.36 7.11 20.91
N ILE A 78 13.39 7.15 19.58
CA ILE A 78 14.47 7.74 18.80
C ILE A 78 14.15 9.21 18.53
N SER A 79 15.10 10.08 18.86
CA SER A 79 15.00 11.52 18.70
C SER A 79 15.54 12.02 17.34
N GLY A 80 15.33 13.29 17.03
CA GLY A 80 15.85 13.92 15.81
C GLY A 80 15.01 13.68 14.56
N LEU A 81 13.72 13.38 14.70
CA LEU A 81 12.79 13.28 13.58
C LEU A 81 12.52 14.65 12.94
N PRO A 82 12.18 14.72 11.63
CA PRO A 82 11.69 15.95 11.04
C PRO A 82 10.34 16.36 11.63
N GLU A 83 9.85 17.56 11.30
CA GLU A 83 8.47 17.93 11.63
C GLU A 83 7.48 17.03 10.89
N ILE A 84 6.57 16.42 11.63
CA ILE A 84 5.59 15.45 11.10
C ILE A 84 4.18 16.02 11.26
N TYR A 85 3.49 16.18 10.12
CA TYR A 85 2.11 16.63 10.06
C TYR A 85 1.14 15.47 10.34
N VAL A 86 0.55 15.44 11.53
CA VAL A 86 -0.40 14.39 11.91
C VAL A 86 -1.84 14.85 11.65
N ARG A 87 -2.46 14.33 10.58
CA ARG A 87 -3.89 14.57 10.28
C ARG A 87 -4.51 13.45 9.49
N GLY A 88 -5.64 12.94 9.97
CA GLY A 88 -6.35 11.83 9.33
C GLY A 88 -5.43 10.63 9.15
N GLN A 89 -5.25 10.20 7.90
CA GLN A 89 -4.36 9.12 7.49
C GLN A 89 -2.87 9.50 7.48
N GLY A 90 -2.53 10.79 7.51
CA GLY A 90 -1.15 11.29 7.53
C GLY A 90 -0.52 11.24 8.92
N GLY A 91 0.81 11.16 8.94
CA GLY A 91 1.64 11.08 10.14
C GLY A 91 3.03 10.55 9.78
N PHE A 92 3.65 9.80 10.70
CA PHE A 92 4.84 9.03 10.37
C PHE A 92 4.48 7.68 9.77
N MET A 93 5.08 7.33 8.63
CA MET A 93 4.56 6.29 7.76
C MET A 93 5.60 5.17 7.60
N ASP A 94 6.06 4.85 6.40
CA ASP A 94 6.89 3.66 6.20
C ASP A 94 8.30 3.84 6.77
N ILE A 95 8.94 2.72 7.07
CA ILE A 95 10.38 2.64 7.34
C ILE A 95 10.96 1.42 6.64
N LYS A 96 12.14 1.56 6.06
CA LYS A 96 12.86 0.47 5.40
C LYS A 96 14.36 0.70 5.50
N LEU A 97 15.12 -0.37 5.70
CA LEU A 97 16.59 -0.29 5.63
C LEU A 97 17.04 -0.26 4.17
N HIS A 98 18.17 0.35 3.90
CA HIS A 98 18.87 0.15 2.63
C HIS A 98 19.17 -1.35 2.43
N PRO A 99 19.15 -1.89 1.20
CA PRO A 99 19.57 -3.29 0.94
C PRO A 99 21.02 -3.61 1.35
N ASP A 100 21.82 -2.58 1.60
CA ASP A 100 23.25 -2.62 1.97
C ASP A 100 23.48 -1.96 3.34
N TYR A 101 22.49 -2.07 4.23
CA TYR A 101 22.46 -1.38 5.52
C TYR A 101 23.69 -1.71 6.39
N GLU A 102 24.16 -2.95 6.38
CA GLU A 102 25.34 -3.35 7.17
C GLU A 102 26.60 -2.54 6.82
N ASN A 103 26.72 -2.10 5.57
CA ASN A 103 27.88 -1.34 5.10
C ASN A 103 27.65 0.17 5.18
N ASN A 104 26.42 0.65 4.96
CA ASN A 104 26.16 2.10 4.82
C ASN A 104 25.31 2.73 5.93
N GLY A 105 24.54 1.95 6.69
CA GLY A 105 23.72 2.38 7.83
C GLY A 105 22.50 3.23 7.48
N TRP A 106 22.09 3.29 6.21
CA TRP A 106 20.97 4.14 5.79
C TRP A 106 19.60 3.53 6.09
N ILE A 107 18.78 4.27 6.82
CA ILE A 107 17.34 4.01 6.97
C ILE A 107 16.57 5.01 6.11
N TYR A 108 15.48 4.54 5.50
CA TYR A 108 14.57 5.32 4.65
C TYR A 108 13.21 5.33 5.31
N PHE A 109 12.55 6.48 5.30
CA PHE A 109 11.20 6.59 5.82
C PHE A 109 10.37 7.61 5.08
N SER A 110 9.06 7.40 5.12
CA SER A 110 8.08 8.33 4.59
C SER A 110 7.27 8.96 5.70
N TYR A 111 6.84 10.20 5.49
CA TYR A 111 6.07 10.96 6.46
C TYR A 111 5.21 12.01 5.76
N ALA A 112 4.19 12.49 6.47
CA ALA A 112 3.48 13.68 6.08
C ALA A 112 4.29 14.90 6.51
N SER A 113 4.86 15.64 5.55
CA SER A 113 5.63 16.85 5.82
C SER A 113 4.75 18.10 5.64
N PRO A 114 4.77 19.05 6.59
CA PRO A 114 4.14 20.36 6.43
C PRO A 114 4.99 21.37 5.65
N GLU A 115 6.23 21.03 5.31
CA GLU A 115 7.12 21.90 4.53
C GLU A 115 6.56 22.15 3.12
N GLY A 116 6.85 23.31 2.51
CA GLY A 116 6.49 23.63 1.14
C GLY A 116 5.20 24.44 0.99
N GLU A 117 4.75 24.62 -0.25
CA GLU A 117 3.63 25.50 -0.59
C GLU A 117 2.26 24.93 -0.16
N GLY A 118 1.42 25.80 0.40
CA GLY A 118 0.05 25.48 0.83
C GLY A 118 -0.07 25.09 2.30
N GLU A 119 -1.29 25.12 2.85
CA GLU A 119 -1.57 24.72 4.23
C GLU A 119 -1.71 23.20 4.38
N GLY A 120 -1.32 22.67 5.54
CA GLY A 120 -1.45 21.26 5.88
C GLY A 120 -0.17 20.48 5.56
N GLY A 121 -0.28 19.32 4.93
CA GLY A 121 0.91 18.50 4.65
C GLY A 121 0.75 17.48 3.54
N ASN A 122 1.88 17.09 2.96
CA ASN A 122 1.97 16.12 1.87
C ASN A 122 3.15 15.16 2.04
N THR A 123 3.08 14.00 1.37
CA THR A 123 4.04 12.92 1.52
C THR A 123 5.46 13.38 1.18
N ALA A 124 6.39 13.04 2.05
CA ALA A 124 7.82 13.25 1.88
C ALA A 124 8.57 11.94 2.15
N ILE A 125 9.73 11.80 1.51
CA ILE A 125 10.65 10.67 1.67
C ILE A 125 11.98 11.24 2.16
N MET A 126 12.55 10.62 3.18
CA MET A 126 13.83 11.01 3.76
C MET A 126 14.66 9.75 4.05
N ARG A 127 15.99 9.91 4.05
CA ARG A 127 16.90 8.95 4.66
C ARG A 127 17.68 9.57 5.81
N ALA A 128 18.11 8.73 6.74
CA ALA A 128 18.94 9.11 7.88
C ALA A 128 19.81 7.93 8.32
N LYS A 129 20.71 8.15 9.28
CA LYS A 129 21.41 7.08 10.00
C LYS A 129 20.97 7.06 11.45
N LEU A 130 20.87 5.87 12.02
CA LEU A 130 20.61 5.69 13.45
C LEU A 130 21.94 5.80 14.21
N ASN A 131 22.03 6.72 15.17
CA ASN A 131 23.18 6.88 16.06
C ASN A 131 22.69 6.85 17.51
N GLY A 132 22.81 5.67 18.13
CA GLY A 132 22.24 5.41 19.45
C GLY A 132 20.72 5.67 19.44
N SER A 133 20.26 6.58 20.29
CA SER A 133 18.84 6.95 20.42
C SER A 133 18.46 8.22 19.63
N SER A 134 19.17 8.51 18.54
CA SER A 134 18.93 9.69 17.70
C SER A 134 19.18 9.43 16.21
N LEU A 135 18.54 10.20 15.35
CA LEU A 135 18.84 10.23 13.91
C LEU A 135 19.93 11.27 13.59
N SER A 136 20.86 10.90 12.72
CA SER A 136 21.86 11.79 12.13
C SER A 136 21.82 11.73 10.60
N ASN A 137 22.52 12.65 9.93
CA ASN A 137 22.68 12.66 8.47
C ASN A 137 21.34 12.63 7.71
N GLN A 138 20.39 13.45 8.14
CA GLN A 138 19.06 13.49 7.53
C GLN A 138 19.10 14.15 6.15
N GLU A 139 18.53 13.48 5.16
CA GLU A 139 18.45 13.95 3.77
C GLU A 139 17.03 13.74 3.22
N GLN A 140 16.32 14.82 2.93
CA GLN A 140 15.02 14.76 2.27
C GLN A 140 15.22 14.43 0.78
N LEU A 141 14.72 13.27 0.36
CA LEU A 141 14.88 12.72 -0.99
C LEU A 141 13.76 13.17 -1.93
N TYR A 142 12.55 13.33 -1.40
CA TYR A 142 11.40 13.79 -2.16
C TYR A 142 10.39 14.51 -1.29
N LYS A 143 9.73 15.53 -1.84
CA LYS A 143 8.61 16.23 -1.20
C LYS A 143 7.51 16.48 -2.22
N ALA A 144 6.35 15.87 -2.00
CA ALA A 144 5.17 16.12 -2.80
C ALA A 144 4.59 17.52 -2.53
N VAL A 145 4.06 18.16 -3.58
CA VAL A 145 3.40 19.46 -3.54
C VAL A 145 2.12 19.48 -4.39
N PRO A 146 1.17 20.41 -4.14
CA PRO A 146 1.12 21.29 -2.98
C PRO A 146 0.71 20.55 -1.70
N ASN A 147 0.89 21.20 -0.56
CA ASN A 147 0.28 20.78 0.69
C ASN A 147 -1.24 20.98 0.66
N THR A 148 -1.94 20.15 1.43
CA THR A 148 -3.37 20.30 1.64
C THR A 148 -3.75 19.93 3.07
N THR A 149 -4.86 20.49 3.54
CA THR A 149 -5.50 20.15 4.80
C THR A 149 -6.35 18.87 4.71
N LYS A 150 -6.48 18.24 3.53
CA LYS A 150 -7.22 16.97 3.41
C LYS A 150 -6.48 15.86 4.13
N GLY A 151 -7.17 15.11 4.98
CA GLY A 151 -6.58 14.06 5.80
C GLY A 151 -6.45 12.70 5.13
N GLN A 152 -6.64 12.58 3.81
CA GLN A 152 -6.75 11.29 3.11
C GLN A 152 -5.67 11.10 2.04
N HIS A 153 -5.38 9.82 1.78
CA HIS A 153 -4.69 9.27 0.63
C HIS A 153 -3.22 9.69 0.46
N PHE A 154 -2.42 9.54 1.50
CA PHE A 154 -0.99 9.85 1.44
C PHE A 154 -0.18 8.81 0.66
N GLY A 155 -0.68 7.58 0.51
CA GLY A 155 0.09 6.44 0.02
C GLY A 155 1.19 6.06 1.01
N SER A 156 2.44 6.38 0.65
CA SER A 156 3.64 6.40 1.51
C SER A 156 4.45 5.11 1.64
N ARG A 157 4.08 3.98 1.00
CA ARG A 157 4.92 2.77 1.07
C ARG A 157 6.22 2.92 0.28
N ILE A 158 7.32 2.36 0.79
CA ILE A 158 8.66 2.34 0.21
C ILE A 158 9.11 0.89 -0.08
N GLU A 159 9.77 0.66 -1.21
CA GLU A 159 10.41 -0.63 -1.54
C GLU A 159 11.69 -0.40 -2.36
N PHE A 160 12.64 -1.34 -2.27
CA PHE A 160 13.83 -1.37 -3.12
C PHE A 160 13.73 -2.53 -4.12
N ASP A 161 14.03 -2.27 -5.38
CA ASP A 161 14.10 -3.33 -6.38
C ASP A 161 15.42 -4.14 -6.27
N ASN A 162 15.72 -4.96 -7.28
CA ASN A 162 16.98 -5.72 -7.33
C ASN A 162 18.16 -4.90 -7.87
N GLU A 163 17.90 -3.76 -8.50
CA GLU A 163 18.91 -2.88 -9.09
C GLU A 163 19.31 -1.74 -8.13
N GLY A 164 18.65 -1.66 -6.96
CA GLY A 164 18.94 -0.67 -5.92
C GLY A 164 18.14 0.63 -6.09
N TYR A 165 17.14 0.66 -6.98
CA TYR A 165 16.24 1.80 -7.09
C TYR A 165 15.23 1.81 -5.94
N LEU A 166 14.99 3.01 -5.44
CA LEU A 166 13.99 3.33 -4.43
C LEU A 166 12.64 3.60 -5.09
N PHE A 167 11.66 2.75 -4.84
CA PHE A 167 10.27 2.97 -5.22
C PHE A 167 9.47 3.48 -4.04
N PHE A 168 8.56 4.42 -4.31
CA PHE A 168 7.60 4.87 -3.30
C PHE A 168 6.29 5.33 -3.90
N SER A 169 5.25 5.35 -3.08
CA SER A 169 3.89 5.71 -3.48
C SER A 169 3.45 7.05 -2.91
N ILE A 170 2.70 7.82 -3.71
CA ILE A 170 1.95 8.99 -3.24
C ILE A 170 0.52 8.87 -3.72
N GLY A 171 -0.43 8.82 -2.80
CA GLY A 171 -1.86 8.79 -3.15
C GLY A 171 -2.36 10.14 -3.64
N GLU A 172 -3.58 10.18 -4.19
CA GLU A 172 -4.08 11.33 -4.94
C GLU A 172 -4.59 12.50 -4.07
N ARG A 173 -4.50 12.39 -2.74
CA ARG A 173 -4.87 13.43 -1.77
C ARG A 173 -6.32 13.91 -1.82
N GLY A 174 -7.25 13.06 -2.26
CA GLY A 174 -8.68 13.37 -2.34
C GLY A 174 -9.02 14.40 -3.42
N GLN A 175 -8.18 14.56 -4.44
CA GLN A 175 -8.39 15.35 -5.66
C GLN A 175 -8.54 14.42 -6.88
N ARG A 176 -9.58 13.58 -6.83
CA ARG A 176 -9.82 12.45 -7.74
C ARG A 176 -9.64 12.82 -9.20
N ASP A 177 -10.26 13.92 -9.64
CA ASP A 177 -10.38 14.27 -11.05
C ASP A 177 -9.22 15.18 -11.54
N ILE A 178 -8.27 15.49 -10.67
CA ILE A 178 -7.17 16.45 -10.94
C ILE A 178 -5.82 15.77 -10.88
N ASN A 179 -5.54 15.01 -9.83
CA ASN A 179 -4.19 14.53 -9.53
C ASN A 179 -3.78 13.27 -10.32
N PRO A 180 -4.55 12.16 -10.31
CA PRO A 180 -4.06 10.85 -10.75
C PRO A 180 -3.56 10.79 -12.19
N GLN A 181 -4.25 11.46 -13.12
CA GLN A 181 -3.97 11.41 -14.55
C GLN A 181 -2.97 12.49 -15.02
N ASP A 182 -2.81 13.58 -14.25
CA ASP A 182 -1.89 14.66 -14.58
C ASP A 182 -0.47 14.32 -14.10
N ILE A 183 0.46 14.13 -15.04
CA ILE A 183 1.88 13.82 -14.76
C ILE A 183 2.69 15.03 -14.30
N ASN A 184 2.12 16.24 -14.35
CA ASN A 184 2.75 17.45 -13.81
C ASN A 184 2.47 17.60 -12.30
N ARG A 185 1.68 16.69 -11.71
CA ARG A 185 1.23 16.71 -10.31
C ARG A 185 1.69 15.48 -9.54
N ASP A 186 1.88 15.67 -8.23
CA ASP A 186 2.49 14.63 -7.41
C ASP A 186 1.53 13.49 -6.99
N GLY A 187 0.23 13.76 -6.95
CA GLY A 187 -0.75 12.82 -6.40
C GLY A 187 -1.10 11.68 -7.35
N GLY A 188 -1.27 10.47 -6.80
CA GLY A 188 -1.79 9.30 -7.51
C GLY A 188 -0.75 8.62 -8.41
N LYS A 189 0.47 8.44 -7.89
CA LYS A 189 1.65 8.01 -8.64
C LYS A 189 2.48 6.99 -7.85
N ILE A 190 3.22 6.18 -8.58
CA ILE A 190 4.41 5.49 -8.06
C ILE A 190 5.65 6.17 -8.64
N TYR A 191 6.65 6.35 -7.80
CA TYR A 191 7.92 7.02 -8.12
C TYR A 191 9.07 6.04 -8.10
N ARG A 192 10.14 6.38 -8.83
CA ARG A 192 11.42 5.67 -8.82
C ARG A 192 12.57 6.66 -8.74
N LEU A 193 13.45 6.50 -7.75
CA LEU A 193 14.67 7.27 -7.54
C LEU A 193 15.87 6.34 -7.39
N HIS A 194 17.08 6.88 -7.55
CA HIS A 194 18.27 6.26 -6.95
C HIS A 194 18.18 6.34 -5.41
N ALA A 195 18.96 5.51 -4.72
CA ALA A 195 18.99 5.47 -3.27
C ALA A 195 19.38 6.81 -2.60
N ASP A 196 20.05 7.72 -3.32
CA ASP A 196 20.40 9.06 -2.86
C ASP A 196 19.36 10.15 -3.21
N GLY A 197 18.23 9.76 -3.82
CA GLY A 197 17.16 10.67 -4.22
C GLY A 197 17.35 11.30 -5.60
N THR A 198 18.46 11.04 -6.30
CA THR A 198 18.60 11.51 -7.68
C THR A 198 17.65 10.77 -8.62
N VAL A 199 17.17 11.47 -9.66
CA VAL A 199 16.21 10.91 -10.62
C VAL A 199 16.96 10.10 -11.69
N PRO A 200 16.62 8.81 -11.90
CA PRO A 200 17.21 8.02 -12.97
C PRO A 200 16.94 8.65 -14.34
N THR A 201 17.98 8.76 -15.16
CA THR A 201 17.90 9.39 -16.49
C THR A 201 17.03 8.60 -17.48
N ASP A 202 16.74 7.34 -17.19
CA ASP A 202 15.85 6.50 -17.98
C ASP A 202 14.40 6.53 -17.45
N ASN A 203 14.04 7.32 -16.43
CA ASN A 203 12.66 7.44 -15.98
C ASN A 203 11.72 7.86 -17.14
N PRO A 204 10.46 7.39 -17.15
CA PRO A 204 9.60 7.48 -18.33
C PRO A 204 9.21 8.91 -18.76
N PHE A 205 9.28 9.89 -17.85
CA PHE A 205 8.80 11.25 -18.09
C PHE A 205 9.90 12.33 -17.99
N VAL A 206 11.18 11.94 -17.99
CA VAL A 206 12.30 12.90 -17.85
C VAL A 206 12.37 13.94 -18.96
N ASN A 207 11.89 13.60 -20.16
CA ASN A 207 11.90 14.47 -21.34
C ASN A 207 10.55 15.17 -21.56
N ASN A 208 9.58 14.99 -20.66
CA ASN A 208 8.26 15.59 -20.78
C ASN A 208 8.24 16.95 -20.08
N SER A 209 8.05 18.01 -20.85
CA SER A 209 8.02 19.37 -20.31
C SER A 209 6.95 19.51 -19.21
N GLY A 210 7.39 19.90 -18.00
CA GLY A 210 6.53 20.13 -16.84
C GLY A 210 6.20 18.89 -16.01
N ALA A 211 6.55 17.68 -16.48
CA ALA A 211 6.26 16.45 -15.77
C ALA A 211 7.10 16.33 -14.49
N LYS A 212 6.55 15.65 -13.49
CA LYS A 212 7.34 15.18 -12.34
C LYS A 212 8.21 14.03 -12.82
N THR A 213 9.48 14.31 -13.05
CA THR A 213 10.43 13.39 -13.69
C THR A 213 10.72 12.12 -12.89
N ALA A 214 10.44 12.13 -11.59
CA ALA A 214 10.55 10.96 -10.72
C ALA A 214 9.41 9.94 -10.88
N ILE A 215 8.31 10.28 -11.58
CA ILE A 215 7.18 9.37 -11.78
C ILE A 215 7.64 8.14 -12.58
N TYR A 216 7.25 6.96 -12.10
CA TYR A 216 7.40 5.69 -12.78
C TYR A 216 6.08 5.18 -13.39
N SER A 217 4.97 5.29 -12.65
CA SER A 217 3.61 5.00 -13.11
C SER A 217 2.59 5.97 -12.51
N TYR A 218 1.41 6.06 -13.13
CA TYR A 218 0.37 7.02 -12.76
C TYR A 218 -1.04 6.43 -12.85
N GLY A 219 -2.06 7.22 -12.50
CA GLY A 219 -3.44 6.76 -12.49
C GLY A 219 -3.76 5.89 -11.27
N HIS A 220 -3.19 6.22 -10.12
CA HIS A 220 -3.47 5.54 -8.85
C HIS A 220 -4.36 6.40 -7.94
N ARG A 221 -5.13 5.74 -7.07
CA ARG A 221 -5.92 6.36 -5.99
C ARG A 221 -5.09 6.47 -4.72
N ASN A 222 -4.89 5.36 -4.00
CA ASN A 222 -4.19 5.38 -2.72
C ASN A 222 -3.42 4.08 -2.48
N PRO A 223 -2.23 3.93 -3.09
CA PRO A 223 -1.40 2.75 -2.90
C PRO A 223 -0.88 2.68 -1.46
N GLN A 224 -1.30 1.64 -0.72
CA GLN A 224 -1.01 1.49 0.71
C GLN A 224 0.04 0.42 0.97
N GLY A 225 0.15 -0.59 0.10
CA GLY A 225 1.15 -1.65 0.17
C GLY A 225 1.97 -1.73 -1.10
N MET A 226 3.21 -2.14 -0.93
CA MET A 226 4.21 -2.31 -1.97
C MET A 226 5.17 -3.38 -1.47
N THR A 227 5.46 -4.37 -2.29
CA THR A 227 6.43 -5.42 -1.98
C THR A 227 7.11 -5.89 -3.26
N LYS A 228 8.37 -6.27 -3.14
CA LYS A 228 9.12 -6.87 -4.24
C LYS A 228 8.80 -8.37 -4.32
N HIS A 229 8.44 -8.84 -5.51
CA HIS A 229 8.29 -10.26 -5.75
C HIS A 229 9.66 -10.96 -5.60
N PRO A 230 9.78 -12.02 -4.78
CA PRO A 230 11.07 -12.57 -4.40
C PRO A 230 11.85 -13.18 -5.57
N GLU A 231 11.17 -13.80 -6.52
CA GLU A 231 11.82 -14.44 -7.68
C GLU A 231 12.03 -13.49 -8.86
N THR A 232 10.98 -12.79 -9.30
CA THR A 232 11.02 -11.94 -10.50
C THR A 232 11.61 -10.54 -10.25
N GLY A 233 11.67 -10.09 -9.00
CA GLY A 233 12.05 -8.72 -8.65
C GLY A 233 11.00 -7.65 -9.00
N ALA A 234 9.85 -8.04 -9.56
CA ALA A 234 8.81 -7.09 -9.92
C ALA A 234 8.22 -6.41 -8.68
N ILE A 235 7.92 -5.11 -8.79
CA ILE A 235 7.25 -4.35 -7.73
C ILE A 235 5.74 -4.58 -7.83
N TRP A 236 5.17 -5.17 -6.78
CA TRP A 236 3.73 -5.34 -6.64
C TRP A 236 3.21 -4.31 -5.65
N THR A 237 2.03 -3.79 -5.93
CA THR A 237 1.32 -2.88 -5.02
C THR A 237 -0.09 -3.36 -4.80
N HIS A 238 -0.71 -2.92 -3.73
CA HIS A 238 -2.16 -2.76 -3.72
C HIS A 238 -2.54 -1.33 -3.39
N GLU A 239 -3.78 -1.00 -3.69
CA GLU A 239 -4.36 0.29 -3.37
C GLU A 239 -5.82 0.21 -2.93
N HIS A 240 -6.23 1.21 -2.15
CA HIS A 240 -7.63 1.35 -1.75
C HIS A 240 -8.45 1.91 -2.89
N GLY A 241 -9.52 1.21 -3.26
CA GLY A 241 -10.63 1.74 -4.03
C GLY A 241 -11.55 2.64 -3.18
N PRO A 242 -12.61 3.19 -3.78
CA PRO A 242 -13.65 3.91 -3.06
C PRO A 242 -14.56 2.93 -2.28
N GLN A 243 -15.85 2.80 -2.63
CA GLN A 243 -16.69 1.72 -2.11
C GLN A 243 -16.55 0.50 -3.01
N GLY A 244 -15.71 -0.46 -2.61
CA GLY A 244 -15.27 -1.54 -3.49
C GLY A 244 -14.12 -1.09 -4.40
N GLY A 245 -13.56 -2.06 -5.13
CA GLY A 245 -12.50 -1.81 -6.11
C GLY A 245 -11.14 -1.54 -5.49
N ASP A 246 -10.82 -2.14 -4.33
CA ASP A 246 -9.41 -2.26 -3.96
C ASP A 246 -8.71 -3.16 -4.99
N GLU A 247 -7.42 -2.96 -5.25
CA GLU A 247 -6.72 -3.62 -6.36
C GLU A 247 -5.33 -4.12 -5.97
N ILE A 248 -4.87 -5.22 -6.57
CA ILE A 248 -3.46 -5.61 -6.66
C ILE A 248 -2.97 -5.30 -8.08
N ASN A 249 -1.83 -4.63 -8.17
CA ASN A 249 -1.21 -4.19 -9.41
C ASN A 249 0.26 -4.64 -9.46
N ILE A 250 0.72 -5.10 -10.64
CA ILE A 250 2.15 -5.28 -10.92
C ILE A 250 2.62 -3.99 -11.60
N ILE A 251 3.52 -3.25 -10.96
CA ILE A 251 3.94 -1.92 -11.38
C ILE A 251 4.89 -1.98 -12.58
N GLN A 252 4.54 -1.24 -13.62
CA GLN A 252 5.26 -1.19 -14.89
C GLN A 252 5.59 0.25 -15.30
N LYS A 253 6.75 0.42 -15.92
CA LYS A 253 7.27 1.71 -16.38
C LYS A 253 6.29 2.38 -17.34
N SER A 254 6.02 3.67 -17.14
CA SER A 254 5.15 4.54 -17.95
C SER A 254 3.66 4.20 -17.95
N LYS A 255 3.24 3.15 -17.24
CA LYS A 255 1.86 2.66 -17.34
C LYS A 255 0.87 3.51 -16.54
N ASN A 256 -0.36 3.53 -17.05
CA ASN A 256 -1.52 4.19 -16.45
C ASN A 256 -2.42 3.14 -15.82
N TYR A 257 -2.61 3.20 -14.51
CA TYR A 257 -3.49 2.30 -13.75
C TYR A 257 -4.94 2.79 -13.68
N GLY A 258 -5.23 3.87 -14.41
CA GLY A 258 -6.57 4.16 -14.88
C GLY A 258 -7.46 4.96 -13.93
N TRP A 259 -7.16 5.04 -12.62
CA TRP A 259 -7.95 5.85 -11.70
C TRP A 259 -7.96 7.34 -12.11
N PRO A 260 -9.11 8.05 -12.10
CA PRO A 260 -10.47 7.57 -11.84
C PRO A 260 -11.27 7.19 -13.10
N VAL A 261 -10.64 7.18 -14.27
CA VAL A 261 -11.31 6.93 -15.55
C VAL A 261 -11.91 5.53 -15.61
N ILE A 262 -11.14 4.54 -15.13
CA ILE A 262 -11.63 3.19 -14.88
C ILE A 262 -11.63 2.90 -13.38
N SER A 263 -12.62 2.14 -12.92
CA SER A 263 -12.73 1.69 -11.53
C SER A 263 -13.73 0.56 -11.40
N TYR A 264 -13.42 -0.39 -10.51
CA TYR A 264 -14.35 -1.42 -10.04
C TYR A 264 -15.22 -0.95 -8.85
N GLY A 265 -14.83 0.15 -8.21
CA GLY A 265 -15.55 0.76 -7.09
C GLY A 265 -16.51 1.87 -7.48
N ILE A 266 -17.44 2.20 -6.58
CA ILE A 266 -18.44 3.27 -6.72
C ILE A 266 -18.24 4.35 -5.65
N ASN A 267 -18.97 5.48 -5.74
CA ASN A 267 -18.95 6.48 -4.66
C ASN A 267 -19.55 5.89 -3.37
N TYR A 268 -19.10 6.38 -2.22
CA TYR A 268 -19.64 5.96 -0.91
C TYR A 268 -21.13 6.29 -0.72
N SER A 269 -21.72 7.15 -1.56
CA SER A 269 -23.16 7.41 -1.64
C SER A 269 -23.95 6.32 -2.38
N GLY A 270 -23.27 5.32 -2.97
CA GLY A 270 -23.87 4.29 -3.81
C GLY A 270 -24.04 4.69 -5.29
N THR A 271 -23.65 5.90 -5.69
CA THR A 271 -23.71 6.36 -7.09
C THR A 271 -22.43 5.99 -7.85
N THR A 272 -22.52 5.77 -9.16
CA THR A 272 -21.33 5.59 -10.01
C THR A 272 -20.72 6.95 -10.36
N PHE A 273 -19.38 7.00 -10.51
CA PHE A 273 -18.67 8.15 -11.10
C PHE A 273 -18.01 7.80 -12.44
N THR A 274 -17.89 6.50 -12.73
CA THR A 274 -17.55 5.93 -14.02
C THR A 274 -18.29 4.59 -14.12
N ASP A 275 -18.74 4.24 -15.32
CA ASP A 275 -19.28 2.91 -15.63
C ASP A 275 -18.26 2.07 -16.43
N ILE A 276 -17.04 2.59 -16.60
CA ILE A 276 -15.97 1.97 -17.36
C ILE A 276 -15.05 1.21 -16.38
N THR A 277 -14.89 -0.09 -16.58
CA THR A 277 -13.93 -0.91 -15.82
C THR A 277 -12.65 -1.17 -16.62
N GLN A 278 -12.69 -1.05 -17.95
CA GLN A 278 -11.56 -1.29 -18.84
C GLN A 278 -11.51 -0.27 -19.96
N LYS A 279 -10.32 0.19 -20.32
CA LYS A 279 -10.10 1.13 -21.41
C LYS A 279 -8.72 0.92 -22.04
N GLU A 280 -8.64 1.04 -23.36
CA GLU A 280 -7.36 1.00 -24.07
C GLU A 280 -6.38 2.03 -23.49
N GLY A 281 -5.12 1.62 -23.33
CA GLY A 281 -4.06 2.44 -22.74
C GLY A 281 -4.06 2.51 -21.21
N MET A 282 -4.92 1.73 -20.53
CA MET A 282 -4.97 1.62 -19.07
C MET A 282 -4.81 0.16 -18.66
N GLU A 283 -3.92 -0.06 -17.70
CA GLU A 283 -3.63 -1.40 -17.19
C GLU A 283 -4.77 -1.90 -16.29
N GLN A 284 -4.95 -3.21 -16.30
CA GLN A 284 -5.93 -3.88 -15.44
C GLN A 284 -5.24 -4.43 -14.20
N PRO A 285 -5.94 -4.45 -13.05
CA PRO A 285 -5.40 -5.07 -11.87
C PRO A 285 -5.28 -6.58 -12.03
N LEU A 286 -4.26 -7.15 -11.38
CA LEU A 286 -4.10 -8.59 -11.25
C LEU A 286 -5.25 -9.21 -10.46
N PHE A 287 -5.75 -8.47 -9.47
CA PHE A 287 -6.89 -8.87 -8.65
C PHE A 287 -7.59 -7.62 -8.08
N TYR A 288 -8.89 -7.71 -7.83
CA TYR A 288 -9.65 -6.64 -7.17
C TYR A 288 -10.65 -7.17 -6.14
N TRP A 289 -10.96 -6.35 -5.13
CA TRP A 289 -11.90 -6.67 -4.06
C TRP A 289 -13.21 -5.88 -4.17
N ILE A 290 -14.32 -6.60 -4.29
CA ILE A 290 -15.68 -6.09 -4.07
C ILE A 290 -16.38 -7.05 -3.10
N PRO A 291 -16.74 -6.60 -1.88
CA PRO A 291 -16.46 -5.28 -1.30
C PRO A 291 -14.98 -5.08 -0.95
N SER A 292 -14.55 -3.82 -0.86
CA SER A 292 -13.21 -3.42 -0.38
C SER A 292 -12.92 -4.00 1.01
N ILE A 293 -11.72 -4.58 1.16
CA ILE A 293 -11.18 -5.05 2.44
C ILE A 293 -10.35 -3.98 3.17
N ALA A 294 -10.10 -2.85 2.48
CA ALA A 294 -9.13 -1.83 2.88
C ALA A 294 -7.75 -2.46 3.15
N PRO A 295 -7.10 -3.01 2.10
CA PRO A 295 -5.85 -3.75 2.25
C PRO A 295 -4.75 -2.87 2.86
N SER A 296 -3.86 -3.46 3.63
CA SER A 296 -2.74 -2.78 4.30
C SER A 296 -1.44 -3.55 4.06
N GLY A 297 -0.41 -3.54 4.91
CA GLY A 297 0.87 -4.20 4.58
C GLY A 297 0.74 -5.57 3.91
N MET A 298 1.64 -5.83 2.97
CA MET A 298 1.65 -7.04 2.16
C MET A 298 3.06 -7.63 2.07
N ALA A 299 3.15 -8.95 2.10
CA ALA A 299 4.43 -9.65 1.98
C ALA A 299 4.26 -10.99 1.25
N PHE A 300 5.16 -11.27 0.33
CA PHE A 300 5.34 -12.63 -0.17
C PHE A 300 5.97 -13.50 0.91
N VAL A 301 5.56 -14.76 0.98
CA VAL A 301 6.17 -15.76 1.84
C VAL A 301 7.20 -16.53 1.04
N ASN A 302 8.47 -16.45 1.44
CA ASN A 302 9.55 -17.26 0.83
C ASN A 302 10.35 -18.07 1.87
N SER A 303 9.98 -18.00 3.15
CA SER A 303 10.64 -18.71 4.24
C SER A 303 10.25 -20.19 4.35
N ASP A 304 11.22 -21.02 4.74
CA ASP A 304 11.02 -22.43 5.12
C ASP A 304 10.26 -22.64 6.43
N ASN A 305 10.08 -21.59 7.24
CA ASN A 305 9.22 -21.65 8.43
C ASN A 305 7.74 -21.86 8.05
N TYR A 306 7.36 -21.56 6.81
CA TYR A 306 5.99 -21.67 6.30
C TYR A 306 5.91 -22.46 4.98
N PRO A 307 6.23 -23.77 4.97
CA PRO A 307 6.33 -24.55 3.74
C PRO A 307 5.04 -24.54 2.91
N ASN A 308 3.89 -24.62 3.57
CA ASN A 308 2.56 -24.61 2.93
C ASN A 308 2.12 -23.21 2.46
N TRP A 309 2.89 -22.17 2.77
CA TRP A 309 2.58 -20.78 2.43
C TRP A 309 3.58 -20.20 1.42
N LYS A 310 4.68 -20.89 1.10
CA LYS A 310 5.69 -20.43 0.14
C LYS A 310 5.06 -20.04 -1.20
N GLY A 311 5.47 -18.88 -1.73
CA GLY A 311 4.95 -18.29 -2.97
C GLY A 311 3.61 -17.55 -2.82
N ASN A 312 2.91 -17.70 -1.70
CA ASN A 312 1.66 -16.99 -1.46
C ASN A 312 1.92 -15.54 -1.05
N LEU A 313 0.92 -14.70 -1.31
CA LEU A 313 0.92 -13.30 -0.88
C LEU A 313 0.02 -13.13 0.34
N LEU A 314 0.56 -12.53 1.39
CA LEU A 314 -0.20 -12.13 2.58
C LEU A 314 -0.57 -10.66 2.49
N VAL A 315 -1.80 -10.32 2.85
CA VAL A 315 -2.35 -8.95 2.78
C VAL A 315 -3.16 -8.66 4.04
N GLY A 316 -2.80 -7.61 4.80
CA GLY A 316 -3.58 -7.21 5.97
C GLY A 316 -4.94 -6.62 5.58
N SER A 317 -5.99 -6.87 6.38
CA SER A 317 -7.32 -6.31 6.18
C SER A 317 -7.69 -5.36 7.33
N LEU A 318 -7.71 -4.05 7.04
CA LEU A 318 -8.09 -3.05 8.04
C LEU A 318 -9.59 -3.11 8.34
N LYS A 319 -10.44 -3.31 7.32
CA LYS A 319 -11.88 -3.25 7.49
C LYS A 319 -12.42 -4.49 8.19
N PHE A 320 -11.94 -5.67 7.78
CA PHE A 320 -12.50 -6.94 8.24
C PHE A 320 -11.64 -7.65 9.30
N GLN A 321 -10.51 -7.05 9.68
CA GLN A 321 -9.74 -7.44 10.87
C GLN A 321 -9.21 -8.89 10.84
N TYR A 322 -8.64 -9.27 9.70
CA TYR A 322 -7.94 -10.54 9.48
C TYR A 322 -6.69 -10.31 8.64
N LEU A 323 -5.84 -11.33 8.56
CA LEU A 323 -4.79 -11.43 7.55
C LEU A 323 -5.31 -12.27 6.38
N GLU A 324 -5.25 -11.77 5.16
CA GLU A 324 -5.64 -12.56 3.98
C GLU A 324 -4.43 -13.28 3.39
N ARG A 325 -4.58 -14.56 3.07
CA ARG A 325 -3.64 -15.34 2.27
C ARG A 325 -4.19 -15.53 0.87
N LEU A 326 -3.45 -15.04 -0.11
CA LEU A 326 -3.75 -15.20 -1.53
C LEU A 326 -2.80 -16.27 -2.10
N ILE A 327 -3.38 -17.36 -2.60
CA ILE A 327 -2.64 -18.40 -3.30
C ILE A 327 -2.59 -18.03 -4.78
N LEU A 328 -1.39 -18.06 -5.33
CA LEU A 328 -1.10 -17.57 -6.68
C LEU A 328 -0.67 -18.73 -7.58
N GLU A 329 -1.25 -18.80 -8.77
CA GLU A 329 -0.78 -19.65 -9.86
C GLU A 329 -0.65 -18.80 -11.12
N ASN A 330 0.53 -18.81 -11.75
CA ASN A 330 0.80 -18.03 -12.97
C ASN A 330 0.41 -16.54 -12.86
N ASN A 331 0.77 -15.88 -11.74
CA ASN A 331 0.40 -14.50 -11.42
C ASN A 331 -1.12 -14.25 -11.43
N LYS A 332 -1.92 -15.23 -11.00
CA LYS A 332 -3.34 -15.07 -10.77
C LYS A 332 -3.70 -15.59 -9.39
N VAL A 333 -4.56 -14.86 -8.69
CA VAL A 333 -5.16 -15.36 -7.46
C VAL A 333 -6.08 -16.51 -7.83
N VAL A 334 -5.84 -17.69 -7.27
CA VAL A 334 -6.69 -18.89 -7.47
C VAL A 334 -7.47 -19.25 -6.22
N LYS A 335 -7.01 -18.84 -5.04
CA LYS A 335 -7.69 -19.07 -3.77
C LYS A 335 -7.38 -17.97 -2.76
N ARG A 336 -8.35 -17.71 -1.89
CA ARG A 336 -8.31 -16.67 -0.85
C ARG A 336 -8.69 -17.25 0.49
N GLU A 337 -7.89 -17.00 1.50
CA GLU A 337 -8.13 -17.50 2.86
C GLU A 337 -8.01 -16.41 3.91
N LYS A 338 -8.94 -16.41 4.86
CA LYS A 338 -8.93 -15.52 6.03
C LYS A 338 -8.17 -16.20 7.17
N LEU A 339 -7.01 -15.66 7.50
CA LEU A 339 -6.18 -16.11 8.61
C LEU A 339 -6.40 -15.20 9.82
N PHE A 340 -6.40 -15.80 11.01
CA PHE A 340 -6.50 -15.09 12.30
C PHE A 340 -7.68 -14.10 12.33
N GLU A 341 -8.88 -14.57 12.00
CA GLU A 341 -10.07 -13.74 12.05
C GLU A 341 -10.25 -13.10 13.44
N SER A 342 -10.62 -11.82 13.47
CA SER A 342 -10.75 -11.03 14.69
C SER A 342 -9.43 -10.73 15.43
N ILE A 343 -8.27 -10.92 14.78
CA ILE A 343 -6.97 -10.49 15.33
C ILE A 343 -6.94 -8.97 15.57
N GLY A 344 -7.72 -8.21 14.81
CA GLY A 344 -7.78 -6.75 14.87
C GLY A 344 -7.41 -6.14 13.51
N ARG A 345 -7.36 -4.81 13.45
CA ARG A 345 -7.07 -4.09 12.20
C ARG A 345 -5.58 -4.25 11.85
N VAL A 346 -5.26 -5.18 10.96
CA VAL A 346 -3.88 -5.41 10.52
C VAL A 346 -3.42 -4.22 9.69
N ARG A 347 -2.30 -3.60 10.06
CA ARG A 347 -1.73 -2.38 9.46
C ARG A 347 -0.50 -2.66 8.60
N ASP A 348 0.41 -3.49 9.08
CA ASP A 348 1.62 -3.85 8.33
C ASP A 348 1.87 -5.36 8.41
N VAL A 349 2.50 -5.91 7.38
CA VAL A 349 2.85 -7.33 7.24
C VAL A 349 4.24 -7.39 6.64
N ARG A 350 5.19 -8.00 7.36
CA ARG A 350 6.58 -8.12 6.92
C ARG A 350 7.09 -9.53 7.19
N GLN A 351 7.87 -10.09 6.27
CA GLN A 351 8.72 -11.23 6.60
C GLN A 351 10.07 -10.69 7.06
N ALA A 352 10.51 -11.08 8.26
CA ALA A 352 11.76 -10.66 8.87
C ALA A 352 12.94 -11.53 8.39
N PRO A 353 14.20 -11.11 8.64
CA PRO A 353 15.39 -11.90 8.29
C PRO A 353 15.45 -13.27 8.96
N ASP A 354 14.84 -13.45 10.12
CA ASP A 354 14.70 -14.74 10.82
C ASP A 354 13.72 -15.71 10.11
N GLY A 355 13.13 -15.28 9.00
CA GLY A 355 12.18 -16.03 8.20
C GLY A 355 10.77 -16.05 8.77
N TYR A 356 10.48 -15.37 9.88
CA TYR A 356 9.12 -15.30 10.43
C TYR A 356 8.35 -14.11 9.87
N ILE A 357 7.02 -14.23 9.86
CA ILE A 357 6.11 -13.16 9.46
C ILE A 357 5.67 -12.39 10.71
N TYR A 358 5.75 -11.07 10.63
CA TYR A 358 5.32 -10.13 11.64
C TYR A 358 4.16 -9.28 11.15
N LEU A 359 3.20 -9.04 12.04
CA LEU A 359 1.97 -8.29 11.80
C LEU A 359 1.89 -7.11 12.76
N SER A 360 1.71 -5.89 12.26
CA SER A 360 1.26 -4.78 13.09
C SER A 360 -0.26 -4.78 13.16
N VAL A 361 -0.82 -4.66 14.37
CA VAL A 361 -2.27 -4.61 14.62
C VAL A 361 -2.59 -3.35 15.42
N GLU A 362 -3.44 -2.48 14.85
CA GLU A 362 -3.79 -1.19 15.47
C GLU A 362 -4.40 -1.37 16.86
N GLY A 363 -3.89 -0.60 17.83
CA GLY A 363 -4.28 -0.61 19.23
C GLY A 363 -3.79 -1.81 20.04
N LYS A 364 -2.96 -2.69 19.46
CA LYS A 364 -2.45 -3.89 20.13
C LYS A 364 -0.93 -3.94 20.16
N GLY A 365 -0.28 -3.91 19.00
CA GLY A 365 1.15 -4.19 18.92
C GLY A 365 1.60 -4.91 17.67
N ILE A 366 2.84 -5.42 17.72
CA ILE A 366 3.42 -6.27 16.69
C ILE A 366 3.36 -7.73 17.15
N TYR A 367 2.74 -8.57 16.33
CA TYR A 367 2.65 -10.01 16.51
C TYR A 367 3.63 -10.72 15.58
N LYS A 368 4.13 -11.89 16.00
CA LYS A 368 4.89 -12.85 15.20
C LYS A 368 4.01 -14.07 14.94
N ILE A 369 3.95 -14.56 13.70
CA ILE A 369 3.23 -15.78 13.36
C ILE A 369 4.16 -16.98 13.61
N VAL A 370 3.80 -17.94 14.44
CA VAL A 370 4.64 -19.10 14.78
C VAL A 370 3.87 -20.42 14.56
N PRO A 371 4.54 -21.56 14.32
CA PRO A 371 3.88 -22.87 14.28
C PRO A 371 3.07 -23.14 15.55
N LYS A 372 1.92 -23.82 15.42
CA LYS A 372 1.21 -24.39 16.57
C LYS A 372 2.01 -25.61 17.06
N ASN A 373 2.24 -25.64 18.37
CA ASN A 373 2.77 -26.82 19.05
C ASN A 373 1.75 -27.96 19.07
#